data_AF-A0A2P5N1X0-F1
#
_entry.id   AF-A0A2P5N1X0-F1
#
_cell.length_a   1.000
_cell.length_b   1.000
_cell.length_c   1.000
_cell.angle_alpha   90.00
_cell.angle_beta   90.00
_cell.angle_gamma   90.00
#
_symmetry.space_group_name_H-M   'P 1'
#
loop_
_entity.id
_entity.type
_entity.pdbx_description
1 polymer ?
#
loop_
_entity_poly.entity_id
_entity_poly.type
_entity_poly.pdbx_seq_one_letter_code
_entity_poly.pdbx_strand_id
1 'polypeptide(L)' 'MNQHTIMNEELLIQKAVQVLIREFGPVEAGRFLSLPHVKHQDSLKRHQDWQDDLDKEVFFDEVFGE' A
#
# COMPACT_ATOMS: atom_id res chain seq x y z
N MET A 1 12.43 12.01 28.90
CA MET A 1 12.62 11.59 27.49
C MET A 1 12.08 10.18 27.36
N ASN A 2 10.90 10.00 26.78
CA ASN A 2 10.34 8.66 26.59
C ASN A 2 11.11 7.99 25.45
N GLN A 3 11.98 7.05 25.79
CA GLN A 3 12.66 6.20 24.83
C GLN A 3 11.59 5.32 24.17
N HIS A 4 11.18 5.66 22.95
CA HIS A 4 10.39 4.77 22.12
C HIS A 4 11.30 3.61 21.70
N THR A 5 11.35 2.56 22.53
CA THR A 5 11.92 1.27 22.13
C THR A 5 10.97 0.69 21.08
N ILE A 6 11.40 0.70 19.82
CA ILE A 6 10.68 0.05 18.72
C ILE A 6 10.60 -1.45 19.06
N MET A 7 9.39 -2.01 19.06
CA MET A 7 9.19 -3.43 19.28
C MET A 7 9.82 -4.22 18.13
N ASN A 8 10.41 -5.39 18.43
CA ASN A 8 10.84 -6.30 17.38
C ASN A 8 9.62 -6.75 16.54
N GLU A 9 9.86 -7.14 15.30
CA GLU A 9 8.79 -7.46 14.35
C GLU A 9 7.94 -8.64 14.81
N GLU A 10 8.57 -9.68 15.37
CA GLU A 10 7.88 -10.87 15.85
C GLU A 10 6.89 -10.55 16.99
N LEU A 11 7.31 -9.77 17.98
CA LEU A 11 6.47 -9.33 19.09
C LEU A 11 5.36 -8.40 18.61
N LEU A 12 5.64 -7.54 17.64
CA LEU A 12 4.63 -6.67 17.04
C LEU A 12 3.55 -7.49 16.34
N ILE A 13 3.95 -8.46 15.50
CA ILE A 13 3.03 -9.35 14.80
C ILE A 13 2.18 -10.15 15.80
N GLN A 14 2.79 -10.74 16.81
CA GLN A 14 2.08 -11.52 17.83
C GLN A 14 1.03 -10.66 18.55
N LYS A 15 1.40 -9.45 18.99
CA LYS A 15 0.46 -8.53 19.65
C LYS A 15 -0.67 -8.10 18.72
N ALA A 16 -0.36 -7.81 17.45
CA ALA A 16 -1.37 -7.43 16.47
C ALA A 16 -2.39 -8.55 16.24
N VAL A 17 -1.93 -9.79 16.06
CA VAL A 17 -2.81 -10.96 15.90
C VAL A 17 -3.68 -11.17 17.14
N GLN A 18 -3.12 -11.04 18.35
CA GLN A 18 -3.90 -11.14 19.58
C GLN A 18 -5.00 -10.09 19.68
N VAL A 19 -4.71 -8.84 19.30
CA VAL A 19 -5.72 -7.77 19.26
C VAL A 19 -6.80 -8.09 18.23
N LEU A 20 -6.42 -8.51 17.01
CA LEU A 20 -7.39 -8.85 15.97
C LEU A 20 -8.33 -9.99 16.41
N ILE A 21 -7.79 -11.06 17.00
CA ILE A 21 -8.60 -12.18 17.50
C ILE A 21 -9.52 -11.72 18.63
N ARG A 22 -9.04 -10.84 19.54
CA ARG A 22 -9.84 -10.34 20.66
C ARG A 22 -11.01 -9.46 20.19
N GLU A 23 -10.76 -8.57 19.24
CA GLU A 23 -11.77 -7.59 18.80
C GLU A 23 -12.73 -8.14 17.73
N PHE A 24 -12.23 -8.99 16.82
CA PHE A 24 -13.02 -9.47 15.67
C PHE A 24 -13.38 -10.96 15.75
N GLY A 25 -12.78 -11.71 16.68
CA GLY A 25 -12.87 -13.15 16.70
C GLY A 25 -11.97 -13.81 15.64
N PRO A 26 -11.70 -15.12 15.77
CA PRO A 26 -10.72 -15.81 14.93
C PRO A 26 -11.09 -15.84 13.44
N VAL A 27 -12.39 -15.90 13.12
CA VAL A 27 -12.89 -15.98 11.73
C VAL A 27 -12.64 -14.66 10.98
N GLU A 28 -13.13 -13.55 11.53
CA GLU A 28 -12.95 -12.24 10.88
C GLU A 28 -11.51 -11.74 10.98
N ALA A 29 -10.75 -12.09 12.03
CA ALA A 29 -9.32 -11.83 12.10
C ALA A 29 -8.56 -12.54 10.97
N GLY A 30 -8.86 -13.82 10.71
CA GLY A 30 -8.28 -14.56 9.59
C GLY A 30 -8.63 -13.95 8.24
N ARG A 31 -9.89 -13.55 8.06
CA ARG A 31 -10.34 -12.83 6.85
C ARG A 31 -9.56 -11.53 6.66
N PHE A 32 -9.40 -10.72 7.71
CA PHE A 32 -8.64 -9.46 7.67
C PHE A 32 -7.19 -9.69 7.21
N LEU A 33 -6.51 -10.68 7.78
CA LEU A 33 -5.13 -11.02 7.41
C LEU A 33 -5.02 -11.55 5.96
N SER A 34 -6.10 -12.11 5.43
CA SER A 34 -6.17 -12.62 4.05
C SER A 34 -6.61 -11.59 3.02
N LEU A 35 -7.04 -10.38 3.46
CA LEU A 35 -7.45 -9.34 2.52
C LEU A 35 -6.29 -9.08 1.55
N PRO A 36 -6.57 -9.05 0.23
CA PRO A 36 -5.54 -8.70 -0.73
C PRO A 36 -5.04 -7.31 -0.33
N HIS A 37 -3.76 -7.22 0.02
CA HIS A 37 -3.13 -5.92 0.17
C HIS A 37 -3.37 -5.21 -1.15
N VAL A 38 -4.12 -4.10 -1.13
CA VAL A 38 -4.24 -3.23 -2.29
C VAL A 38 -2.82 -2.78 -2.55
N LYS A 39 -2.11 -3.50 -3.43
CA LYS A 39 -0.79 -3.08 -3.87
C LYS A 39 -1.05 -1.72 -4.49
N HIS A 40 -0.47 -0.68 -3.90
CA HIS A 40 -0.31 0.55 -4.63
C HIS A 40 0.27 0.16 -5.99
N GLN A 41 -0.41 0.56 -7.07
CA GLN A 41 0.11 0.37 -8.41
C GLN A 41 1.53 0.92 -8.40
N ASP A 42 2.50 0.08 -8.76
CA ASP A 42 3.91 0.45 -8.79
C ASP A 42 4.02 1.78 -9.53
N SER A 43 4.77 2.74 -8.97
CA SER A 43 4.91 4.06 -9.60
C SER A 43 5.35 3.97 -11.06
N LEU A 44 6.14 2.96 -11.41
CA LEU A 44 6.51 2.67 -12.79
C LEU A 44 5.32 2.19 -13.61
N LYS A 45 4.52 1.26 -13.10
CA LYS A 45 3.33 0.76 -13.80
C LYS A 45 2.29 1.87 -13.98
N ARG A 46 2.10 2.71 -12.97
CA ARG A 46 1.24 3.91 -13.05
C ARG A 46 1.74 4.90 -14.10
N HIS A 47 3.05 5.10 -14.19
CA HIS A 47 3.63 5.97 -15.21
C HIS A 47 3.47 5.38 -16.62
N GLN A 48 3.69 4.07 -16.79
CA GLN A 48 3.47 3.38 -18.07
C GLN A 48 2.01 3.50 -18.52
N ASP A 49 1.07 3.22 -17.62
CA ASP A 49 -0.35 3.30 -17.95
C ASP A 49 -0.77 4.75 -18.27
N TRP A 50 -0.17 5.75 -17.61
CA TRP A 50 -0.35 7.15 -17.98
C TRP A 50 0.27 7.50 -19.35
N GLN A 51 1.44 6.95 -19.69
CA GLN A 51 2.07 7.16 -21.00
C GLN A 51 1.28 6.53 -22.14
N ASP A 52 0.71 5.34 -21.92
CA ASP A 52 -0.07 4.61 -22.93
C ASP A 52 -1.37 5.35 -23.29
N ASP A 53 -1.93 6.13 -22.33
CA ASP A 53 -3.14 6.94 -22.53
C ASP A 53 -2.87 8.31 -23.19
N LEU A 54 -1.60 8.69 -23.41
CA LEU A 54 -1.25 9.99 -24.00
C LEU A 54 -1.21 9.96 -25.53
N ASP A 55 -1.79 10.99 -26.15
CA ASP A 55 -1.44 11.38 -27.51
C ASP A 55 -0.10 12.12 -27.47
N LYS A 56 0.92 11.48 -28.02
CA LYS A 56 2.30 11.95 -28.01
C LYS A 56 2.47 13.30 -28.69
N GLU A 57 1.74 13.57 -29.78
CA GLU A 57 1.89 14.79 -30.55
C GLU A 57 1.26 15.97 -29.80
N VAL A 58 0.06 15.77 -29.23
CA VAL A 58 -0.61 16.78 -28.38
C VAL A 58 0.22 17.07 -27.13
N PHE A 59 0.71 16.03 -26.45
CA PHE A 59 1.52 16.20 -25.25
C PHE A 59 2.81 16.96 -25.51
N PHE A 60 3.49 16.69 -26.62
CA PHE A 60 4.72 17.40 -26.96
C PHE A 60 4.46 18.84 -27.39
N ASP A 61 3.36 19.12 -28.08
CA ASP A 61 2.96 20.50 -28.37
C ASP A 61 2.63 21.27 -27.08
N GLU A 62 1.95 20.66 -26.12
CA GLU A 62 1.64 21.30 -24.82
C GLU A 62 2.87 21.55 -23.94
N VAL A 63 3.86 20.65 -23.95
CA VAL A 63 5.03 20.72 -23.06
C VAL A 63 6.20 21.48 -23.68
N PHE A 64 6.37 21.36 -25.00
CA PHE A 64 7.52 21.90 -25.73
C PHE A 64 7.14 22.94 -26.80
N GLY A 65 5.86 23.14 -27.08
CA GLY A 65 5.39 24.26 -27.90
C GLY A 65 5.59 25.58 -27.16
N GLU A 66 5.97 26.62 -27.91
CA GLU A 66 6.28 27.96 -27.39
C GLU A 66 5.09 28.68 -26.74
#